data_AF-A0A9X4KSA1-F1
#
_entry.id   AF-A0A9X4KSA1-F1
#
_cell.length_a   1.000
_cell.length_b   1.000
_cell.length_c   1.000
_cell.angle_alpha   90.00
_cell.angle_beta   90.00
_cell.angle_gamma   90.00
#
_symmetry.space_group_name_H-M   'P 1'
#
loop_
_entity.id
_entity.type
_entity.pdbx_description
1 polymer ?
#
loop_
_entity_poly.entity_id
_entity_poly.type
_entity_poly.pdbx_seq_one_letter_code
_entity_poly.pdbx_strand_id
1 'polypeptide(L)' 'MTALRPAPDGGDGIELRLVNLAEGPRTGTIELRLPLTSVEETGLDGSPLASLQPERLPDGLRLSVTLGAKEIRTVRLR' A
#
# COMPACT_ATOMS: atom_id res chain seq x y z
N MET A 1 2.65 8.73 -4.39
CA MET A 1 2.17 8.56 -3.00
C MET A 1 1.43 9.83 -2.62
N THR A 2 0.25 9.73 -2.01
CA THR A 2 -0.54 10.90 -1.57
C THR A 2 -0.62 11.04 -0.06
N ALA A 3 -0.49 9.95 0.70
CA ALA A 3 -0.43 10.00 2.16
C ALA A 3 0.34 8.82 2.74
N LEU A 4 1.00 9.05 3.87
CA LEU A 4 1.57 8.06 4.77
C LEU A 4 1.20 8.46 6.20
N ARG A 5 0.42 7.64 6.90
CA ARG A 5 -0.12 7.99 8.23
C ARG A 5 -0.31 6.75 9.08
N PRO A 6 -0.41 6.86 10.42
CA PRO A 6 -0.93 5.77 11.24
C PRO A 6 -2.30 5.33 10.72
N ALA A 7 -2.56 4.02 10.72
CA ALA A 7 -3.86 3.52 10.31
C ALA A 7 -4.97 4.06 11.25
N PRO A 8 -6.10 4.56 10.70
CA PRO A 8 -7.21 5.05 11.49
C PRO A 8 -7.96 3.88 12.17
N ASP A 9 -8.63 4.20 13.29
CA ASP A 9 -9.60 3.35 14.01
C ASP A 9 -9.11 1.98 14.47
N GLY A 10 -8.23 1.94 15.49
CA GLY A 10 -7.86 0.71 16.20
C GLY A 10 -7.11 -0.33 15.37
N GLY A 11 -6.89 -0.08 14.08
CA GLY A 11 -6.05 -0.88 13.22
C GLY A 11 -4.58 -0.54 13.49
N ASP A 12 -3.85 -1.46 14.11
CA ASP A 12 -2.40 -1.32 14.23
C ASP A 12 -1.75 -1.17 12.84
N GLY A 13 -0.67 -0.37 12.75
CA GLY A 13 0.16 -0.23 11.55
C GLY A 13 0.12 1.15 10.88
N ILE A 14 0.62 1.20 9.66
CA ILE A 14 0.77 2.41 8.83
C ILE A 14 -0.09 2.26 7.59
N GLU A 15 -0.88 3.28 7.27
CA GLU A 15 -1.61 3.40 6.02
C GLU A 15 -0.82 4.20 4.98
N LEU A 16 -0.69 3.61 3.80
CA LEU A 16 -0.08 4.18 2.61
C LEU A 16 -1.16 4.36 1.53
N ARG A 17 -1.41 5.59 1.11
CA ARG A 17 -2.32 5.89 0.00
C ARG A 17 -1.57 6.21 -1.28
N LEU A 18 -1.95 5.52 -2.34
CA LEU A 18 -1.39 5.62 -3.68
C LEU A 18 -2.45 6.13 -4.64
N VAL A 19 -2.03 6.94 -5.60
CA VAL A 19 -2.90 7.44 -6.67
C VAL A 19 -2.15 7.35 -7.99
N ASN A 20 -2.88 6.98 -9.04
CA ASN A 20 -2.42 7.15 -10.41
C ASN A 20 -2.99 8.44 -11.00
N LEU A 21 -2.15 9.43 -11.28
CA LEU A 21 -2.59 10.69 -11.89
C LEU A 21 -2.70 10.62 -13.42
N ALA A 22 -2.28 9.53 -14.05
CA ALA A 22 -2.32 9.37 -15.50
C ALA A 22 -3.72 8.95 -16.02
N GLU A 23 -3.91 9.10 -17.32
CA GLU A 23 -5.11 8.68 -18.06
C GLU A 23 -5.14 7.17 -18.41
N GLY A 24 -4.09 6.42 -18.03
CA GLY A 24 -3.98 4.99 -18.30
C GLY A 24 -3.32 4.24 -17.15
N PRO A 25 -3.32 2.89 -17.18
CA PRO A 25 -2.70 2.09 -16.13
C PRO A 25 -1.22 2.41 -15.93
N ARG A 26 -0.79 2.43 -14.67
CA ARG A 26 0.61 2.63 -14.30
C ARG A 26 1.04 1.59 -13.29
N THR A 27 2.21 1.02 -13.55
CA THR A 27 2.90 0.16 -12.60
C THR A 27 4.04 0.94 -11.95
N GLY A 28 4.15 0.80 -10.64
CA GLY A 28 5.23 1.37 -9.86
C GLY A 28 5.68 0.40 -8.77
N THR A 29 6.84 0.69 -8.22
CA THR A 29 7.46 -0.11 -7.16
C THR A 29 7.68 0.76 -5.93
N ILE A 30 7.41 0.19 -4.76
CA ILE A 30 7.60 0.84 -3.46
C ILE A 30 8.52 -0.05 -2.65
N GLU A 31 9.66 0.48 -2.25
CA GLU A 31 10.57 -0.17 -1.31
C GLU A 31 10.34 0.37 0.09
N LEU A 32 10.09 -0.53 1.03
CA LEU A 32 9.74 -0.25 2.42
C LEU A 32 10.83 -0.85 3.31
N ARG A 33 11.65 0.01 3.93
CA ARG A 33 12.75 -0.38 4.84
C ARG A 33 12.33 -0.28 6.30
N LEU A 34 11.22 -0.94 6.60
CA LEU A 34 10.64 -1.03 7.94
C LEU A 34 10.48 -2.50 8.32
N PRO A 35 10.54 -2.86 9.61
CA PRO A 35 10.32 -4.24 10.06
C PRO A 35 8.83 -4.59 9.94
N LEU A 36 8.39 -4.88 8.71
CA LEU A 36 7.00 -5.17 8.37
C LEU A 36 6.74 -6.68 8.34
N THR A 37 5.67 -7.09 8.97
CA THR A 37 5.13 -8.46 8.98
C THR A 37 4.15 -8.71 7.85
N SER A 38 3.33 -7.73 7.44
CA SER A 38 2.26 -7.89 6.45
C SER A 38 1.92 -6.62 5.67
N VAL A 39 1.35 -6.82 4.49
CA VAL A 39 0.90 -5.77 3.59
C VAL A 39 -0.49 -6.15 3.09
N GLU A 40 -1.49 -5.30 3.33
CA GLU A 40 -2.87 -5.54 2.93
C GLU A 40 -3.44 -4.33 2.20
N GLU A 41 -4.27 -4.55 1.18
CA GLU A 41 -5.12 -3.53 0.60
C GLU A 41 -6.36 -3.35 1.47
N THR A 42 -6.76 -2.10 1.67
CA THR A 42 -7.93 -1.75 2.49
C THR A 42 -8.89 -0.82 1.76
N GLY A 43 -10.17 -0.91 2.11
CA GLY A 43 -11.19 0.04 1.72
C GLY A 43 -10.97 1.43 2.33
N LEU A 44 -11.78 2.40 1.90
CA LEU A 44 -11.78 3.75 2.48
C LEU A 44 -12.24 3.77 3.94
N ASP A 45 -12.99 2.74 4.34
CA ASP A 45 -13.47 2.47 5.71
C ASP A 45 -12.48 1.65 6.54
N GLY A 46 -11.30 1.33 6.00
CA GLY A 46 -10.27 0.55 6.69
C GLY A 46 -10.50 -0.96 6.71
N SER A 47 -11.58 -1.45 6.09
CA SER A 47 -11.84 -2.89 5.95
C SER A 47 -10.80 -3.56 5.04
N PRO A 48 -10.34 -4.78 5.35
CA PRO A 48 -9.37 -5.48 4.50
C PRO A 48 -10.04 -5.96 3.21
N LEU A 49 -9.40 -5.70 2.07
CA LEU A 49 -9.86 -6.12 0.74
C LEU A 49 -9.03 -7.29 0.19
N ALA A 50 -7.71 -7.21 0.27
CA ALA A 50 -6.81 -8.23 -0.25
C ALA A 50 -5.46 -8.24 0.49
N SER A 51 -4.89 -9.42 0.75
CA SER A 51 -3.50 -9.52 1.19
C SER A 51 -2.58 -9.38 -0.02
N LEU A 52 -1.57 -8.51 0.08
CA LEU A 52 -0.57 -8.32 -0.96
C LEU A 52 0.67 -9.17 -0.62
N GLN A 53 1.31 -9.72 -1.66
CA GLN A 53 2.52 -10.55 -1.52
C GLN A 53 3.74 -9.72 -1.96
N PRO A 54 4.39 -8.99 -1.04
CA PRO A 54 5.61 -8.25 -1.36
C PRO A 54 6.81 -9.21 -1.53
N GLU A 55 7.77 -8.79 -2.35
CA GLU A 55 9.08 -9.43 -2.41
C GLU A 55 9.86 -9.07 -1.13
N ARG A 56 10.42 -10.07 -0.45
CA ARG A 56 11.28 -9.87 0.72
C ARG A 56 12.68 -9.45 0.26
N LEU A 57 13.16 -8.32 0.75
CA LEU A 57 14.51 -7.82 0.53
C LEU A 57 15.38 -8.02 1.78
N PRO A 58 16.72 -7.96 1.68
CA PRO A 58 17.60 -8.09 2.85
C PRO A 58 17.32 -7.07 3.97
N ASP A 59 16.87 -5.86 3.63
CA ASP A 59 16.63 -4.74 4.54
C ASP A 59 15.17 -4.27 4.56
N GLY A 60 14.23 -5.07 4.03
CA GLY A 60 12.83 -4.67 4.00
C GLY A 60 11.95 -5.45 3.03
N LEU A 61 11.03 -4.72 2.39
CA LEU A 61 10.04 -5.25 1.45
C LEU A 61 10.00 -4.42 0.18
N ARG A 62 9.71 -5.08 -0.94
CA ARG A 62 9.36 -4.43 -2.19
C ARG A 62 7.95 -4.81 -2.60
N LEU A 63 7.12 -3.80 -2.81
CA LEU A 63 5.76 -3.94 -3.30
C LEU A 63 5.66 -3.38 -4.72
N SER A 64 5.28 -4.22 -5.68
CA SER A 64 4.90 -3.78 -7.03
C SER A 64 3.39 -3.58 -7.08
N VAL A 65 2.96 -2.38 -7.48
CA VAL A 65 1.55 -2.01 -7.55
C VAL A 65 1.23 -1.53 -8.95
N THR A 66 0.15 -2.08 -9.52
CA THR A 66 -0.45 -1.58 -10.76
C THR A 66 -1.77 -0.93 -10.42
N LEU A 67 -1.92 0.33 -10.82
CA LEU A 67 -3.11 1.15 -10.63
C LEU A 67 -3.71 1.50 -12.00
N GLY A 68 -5.02 1.36 -12.15
CA GLY A 68 -5.81 1.85 -13.27
C GLY A 68 -5.80 3.38 -13.36
N ALA A 69 -6.37 3.93 -14.44
CA ALA A 69 -6.46 5.38 -14.64
C ALA A 69 -7.23 6.04 -13.48
N LYS A 70 -6.65 7.09 -12.89
CA LYS A 70 -7.22 7.83 -11.74
C LYS A 70 -7.54 6.99 -10.51
N GLU A 71 -7.06 5.74 -10.44
CA GLU A 71 -7.31 4.85 -9.32
C GLU A 71 -6.60 5.35 -8.05
N ILE A 72 -7.31 5.27 -6.92
CA ILE A 72 -6.76 5.46 -5.59
C ILE A 72 -6.77 4.10 -4.88
N ARG A 73 -5.62 3.68 -4.37
CA ARG A 73 -5.48 2.45 -3.59
C ARG A 73 -4.93 2.76 -2.21
N THR A 74 -5.50 2.12 -1.20
CA THR A 74 -5.05 2.25 0.20
C THR A 74 -4.44 0.94 0.63
N VAL A 75 -3.25 0.99 1.20
CA VAL A 75 -2.48 -0.18 1.64
C VAL A 75 -2.14 0.01 3.11
N ARG A 76 -2.44 -0.98 3.95
CA ARG A 76 -1.99 -1.02 5.34
C ARG A 76 -0.76 -1.90 5.48
N LEU A 77 0.22 -1.40 6.23
CA LEU A 77 1.52 -1.98 6.51
C LEU A 77 1.61 -2.30 8.00
N ARG A 78 1.87 -3.55 8.35
CA ARG A 78 2.17 -4.01 9.72
C ARG A 78 3.43 -4.85 9.70
#